data_AF-A0A1Q6RD03-F1
#
_entry.id   AF-A0A1Q6RD03-F1
#
_cell.length_a   1.000
_cell.length_b   1.000
_cell.length_c   1.000
_cell.angle_alpha   90.00
_cell.angle_beta   90.00
_cell.angle_gamma   90.00
#
_symmetry.space_group_name_H-M   'P 1'
#
loop_
_entity.id
_entity.type
_entity.pdbx_description
1 polymer ?
#
loop_
_entity_poly.entity_id
_entity_poly.type
_entity_poly.pdbx_seq_one_letter_code
_entity_poly.pdbx_strand_id
1 'polypeptide(L)'
;MIVSLGANKKRILAVLVLIAIAVSAFFLIPRGEKRQTFPGMTGEERLAFLTSFGWEAEAEPQDVREVVIPAKFNDVYAAYNTMQQAQGFDLLPYAGEKCTQYRYRITNYPNTPDGVFATLLVFEGNIIGGDVASGAEDGFMHGFAADSARYEMPKSVIKESASPAPNTGESTQNPTESETT
;
A
#
# COMPACT_ATOMS: atom_id res chain seq x y z
N MET A 1 1.64 -12.10 57.37
CA MET A 1 2.43 -13.34 57.20
C MET A 1 3.71 -12.98 56.47
N ILE A 2 4.85 -13.00 57.17
CA ILE A 2 6.16 -12.71 56.58
C ILE A 2 6.77 -14.07 56.24
N VAL A 3 6.87 -14.39 54.96
CA VAL A 3 7.44 -15.66 54.50
C VAL A 3 8.95 -15.61 54.71
N SER A 4 9.43 -16.28 55.75
CA SER A 4 10.86 -16.49 55.98
C SER A 4 11.40 -17.45 54.94
N LEU A 5 12.20 -16.93 53.99
CA LEU A 5 12.94 -17.74 53.03
C LEU A 5 14.25 -18.20 53.69
N GLY A 6 14.23 -19.37 54.32
CA GLY A 6 15.44 -20.12 54.60
C GLY A 6 16.14 -20.44 53.29
N ALA A 7 17.18 -19.67 52.95
CA ALA A 7 17.81 -19.68 51.66
C ALA A 7 18.69 -20.94 51.49
N ASN A 8 18.08 -22.01 50.97
CA ASN A 8 18.80 -23.20 50.55
C ASN A 8 19.53 -22.90 49.24
N LYS A 9 20.86 -23.11 49.18
CA LYS A 9 21.69 -22.82 47.98
C LYS A 9 21.10 -23.39 46.67
N LYS A 10 20.44 -24.54 46.74
CA LYS A 10 19.72 -25.19 45.62
C LYS A 10 18.49 -24.39 45.15
N ARG A 11 17.74 -23.77 46.07
CA ARG A 11 16.58 -22.91 45.76
C ARG A 11 17.03 -21.57 45.18
N ILE A 12 18.11 -20.99 45.68
CA ILE A 12 18.70 -19.76 45.10
C ILE A 12 19.13 -20.02 43.66
N LEU A 13 19.83 -21.14 43.41
CA LEU A 13 20.28 -21.49 42.07
C LEU A 13 19.10 -21.71 41.10
N ALA A 14 18.03 -22.37 41.55
CA ALA A 14 16.83 -22.57 40.74
C ALA A 14 16.14 -21.24 40.34
N VAL A 15 16.06 -20.28 41.27
CA VAL A 15 15.47 -18.96 40.99
C VAL A 15 16.34 -18.16 40.01
N LEU A 16 17.66 -18.21 40.14
CA LEU A 16 18.57 -17.53 39.21
C LEU A 16 18.47 -18.10 37.79
N VAL A 17 18.36 -19.43 37.66
CA VAL A 17 18.15 -20.08 36.35
C VAL A 17 16.81 -19.67 35.74
N LEU A 18 15.73 -19.60 36.53
CA LEU A 18 14.43 -19.14 36.04
C LEU A 18 14.46 -17.68 35.56
N ILE A 19 15.15 -16.80 36.28
CA ILE A 19 15.32 -15.40 35.86
C ILE A 19 16.14 -15.33 34.57
N ALA A 20 17.22 -16.10 34.44
CA ALA A 20 18.02 -16.14 33.22
C ALA A 20 17.23 -16.62 32.00
N ILE A 21 16.34 -17.61 32.17
CA ILE A 21 15.44 -18.09 31.11
C ILE A 21 14.38 -17.04 30.76
N ALA A 22 13.81 -16.35 31.75
CA ALA A 22 12.84 -15.28 31.50
C ALA A 22 13.47 -14.10 30.75
N VAL A 23 14.70 -13.73 31.11
CA VAL A 23 15.45 -12.67 30.42
C VAL A 23 15.82 -13.10 29.00
N SER A 24 16.29 -14.33 28.79
CA SER A 24 16.60 -14.81 27.44
C SER A 24 15.36 -14.90 26.55
N ALA A 25 14.22 -15.35 27.10
CA ALA A 25 12.94 -15.36 26.40
C ALA A 25 12.47 -13.94 26.03
N PHE A 26 12.73 -12.94 26.89
CA PHE A 26 12.38 -11.54 26.62
C PHE A 26 13.21 -10.93 25.47
N PHE A 27 14.47 -11.35 25.29
CA PHE A 27 15.30 -10.96 24.15
C PHE A 27 14.93 -11.68 22.84
N LEU A 28 14.25 -12.82 22.93
CA LEU A 28 13.74 -13.58 21.78
C LEU A 28 12.37 -13.10 21.29
N ILE A 29 11.72 -12.15 21.98
CA ILE A 29 10.52 -11.51 21.46
C ILE A 29 10.95 -10.62 20.29
N PRO A 30 10.51 -10.90 19.05
CA PRO A 30 10.79 -10.02 17.92
C PRO A 30 10.20 -8.65 18.26
N ARG A 31 11.08 -7.68 18.52
CA ARG A 31 10.67 -6.28 18.59
C ARG A 31 10.16 -5.94 17.20
N GLY A 32 8.84 -5.84 17.05
CA GLY A 32 8.23 -5.42 15.80
C GLY A 32 8.96 -4.18 15.30
N GLU A 33 9.47 -4.24 14.07
CA GLU A 33 10.08 -3.09 13.44
C GLU A 33 9.05 -1.97 13.46
N LYS A 34 9.43 -0.81 14.01
CA LYS A 34 8.56 0.36 13.93
C LYS A 34 8.42 0.68 12.45
N ARG A 35 7.25 0.36 11.87
CA ARG A 35 6.93 0.75 10.50
C ARG A 35 7.15 2.24 10.39
N GLN A 36 8.02 2.62 9.45
CA GLN A 36 8.24 4.02 9.14
C GLN A 36 6.93 4.59 8.62
N THR A 37 6.42 5.63 9.27
CA THR A 37 5.22 6.35 8.86
C THR A 37 5.64 7.56 8.06
N PHE A 38 4.96 7.79 6.94
CA PHE A 38 5.19 8.94 6.08
C PHE A 38 3.95 9.82 6.12
N PRO A 39 4.02 11.05 6.66
CA PRO A 39 2.87 11.96 6.64
C PRO A 39 2.42 12.25 5.21
N GLY A 40 1.12 12.36 5.00
CA GLY A 40 0.51 12.66 3.70
C GLY A 40 -0.86 13.33 3.79
N MET A 41 -1.21 13.87 4.96
CA MET A 41 -2.47 14.55 5.20
C MET A 41 -2.53 15.84 4.38
N THR A 42 -1.43 16.59 4.33
CA THR A 42 -1.35 17.87 3.60
C THR A 42 -0.68 17.71 2.24
N GLY A 43 -0.92 18.66 1.33
CA GLY A 43 -0.23 18.72 0.04
C GLY A 43 1.28 18.86 0.19
N GLU A 44 1.72 19.69 1.14
CA GLU A 44 3.14 19.91 1.44
C GLU A 44 3.84 18.63 1.91
N GLU A 45 3.19 17.83 2.77
CA GLU A 45 3.74 16.54 3.20
C GLU A 45 3.90 15.56 2.04
N ARG A 46 2.90 15.50 1.14
CA ARG A 46 2.94 14.66 -0.06
C ARG A 46 4.04 15.09 -1.03
N LEU A 47 4.18 16.40 -1.27
CA LEU A 47 5.25 16.93 -2.12
C LEU A 47 6.63 16.73 -1.49
N ALA A 48 6.77 16.91 -0.18
CA ALA A 48 8.01 16.66 0.54
C ALA A 48 8.41 15.18 0.46
N PHE A 49 7.45 14.26 0.55
CA PHE A 49 7.68 12.84 0.34
C PHE A 49 8.21 12.57 -1.07
N LEU A 50 7.57 13.08 -2.13
CA LEU A 50 8.05 12.91 -3.50
C LEU A 50 9.44 13.52 -3.72
N THR A 51 9.67 14.71 -3.16
CA THR A 51 10.97 15.41 -3.21
C THR A 51 12.07 14.58 -2.54
N SER A 52 11.76 13.81 -1.48
CA SER A 52 12.73 12.94 -0.83
C SER A 52 13.26 11.82 -1.73
N PHE A 53 12.52 11.47 -2.79
CA PHE A 53 12.93 10.55 -3.85
C PHE A 53 13.52 11.26 -5.08
N GLY A 54 13.67 12.58 -5.02
CA GLY A 54 14.20 13.40 -6.11
C GLY A 54 13.17 13.82 -7.16
N TRP A 55 11.87 13.62 -6.91
CA TRP A 55 10.82 14.03 -7.84
C TRP A 55 10.35 15.46 -7.60
N GLU A 56 10.22 16.20 -8.69
CA GLU A 56 9.50 17.47 -8.73
C GLU A 56 8.12 17.22 -9.32
N ALA A 57 7.08 17.77 -8.68
CA ALA A 57 5.71 17.60 -9.10
C ALA A 57 4.92 18.92 -9.04
N GLU A 58 3.84 18.99 -9.80
CA GLU A 58 2.89 20.11 -9.72
C GLU A 58 2.31 20.24 -8.30
N ALA A 59 2.06 21.48 -7.86
CA ALA A 59 1.67 21.75 -6.47
C ALA A 59 0.33 21.11 -6.08
N GLU A 60 -0.62 21.11 -7.01
CA GLU A 60 -1.93 20.48 -6.83
C GLU A 60 -1.94 19.11 -7.49
N PRO A 61 -2.57 18.09 -6.87
CA PRO A 61 -2.77 16.81 -7.50
C PRO A 61 -3.70 16.97 -8.72
N GLN A 62 -3.38 16.28 -9.81
CA GLN A 62 -4.21 16.25 -11.01
C GLN A 62 -5.52 15.47 -10.78
N ASP A 63 -5.47 14.43 -9.93
CA ASP A 63 -6.63 13.61 -9.58
C ASP A 63 -6.60 13.26 -8.09
N VAL A 64 -7.77 13.26 -7.45
CA VAL A 64 -7.97 12.85 -6.07
C VAL A 64 -9.23 12.02 -5.99
N ARG A 65 -9.13 10.79 -5.47
CA ARG A 65 -10.28 9.89 -5.36
C ARG A 65 -10.15 8.95 -4.18
N GLU A 66 -11.29 8.55 -3.61
CA GLU A 66 -11.35 7.47 -2.65
C GLU A 66 -11.28 6.13 -3.38
N VAL A 67 -10.39 5.24 -2.94
CA VAL A 67 -10.24 3.89 -3.48
C VAL A 67 -10.29 2.88 -2.34
N VAL A 68 -10.78 1.68 -2.65
CA VAL A 68 -10.82 0.56 -1.68
C VAL A 68 -9.66 -0.36 -2.01
N ILE A 69 -8.82 -0.67 -1.01
CA ILE A 69 -7.82 -1.72 -1.13
C ILE A 69 -8.58 -3.06 -1.12
N PRO A 70 -8.40 -3.95 -2.10
CA PRO A 70 -9.14 -5.20 -2.17
C PRO A 70 -8.99 -6.01 -0.88
N ALA A 71 -10.11 -6.50 -0.32
CA ALA A 71 -10.09 -7.35 0.87
C ALA A 71 -9.35 -8.68 0.65
N LYS A 72 -9.19 -9.10 -0.61
CA LYS A 72 -8.40 -10.26 -1.02
C LYS A 72 -7.52 -9.88 -2.19
N PHE A 73 -6.22 -10.19 -2.09
CA PHE A 73 -5.27 -9.89 -3.15
C PHE A 73 -5.30 -11.04 -4.16
N ASN A 74 -5.72 -10.73 -5.39
CA ASN A 74 -5.48 -11.59 -6.53
C ASN A 74 -4.02 -11.47 -6.99
N ASP A 75 -3.62 -12.21 -8.01
CA ASP A 75 -2.24 -12.18 -8.51
C ASP A 75 -1.76 -10.77 -8.90
N VAL A 76 -2.64 -9.94 -9.46
CA VAL A 76 -2.34 -8.54 -9.81
C VAL A 76 -2.00 -7.74 -8.57
N TYR A 77 -2.89 -7.73 -7.58
CA TYR A 77 -2.71 -6.91 -6.39
C TYR A 77 -1.60 -7.48 -5.49
N ALA A 78 -1.37 -8.79 -5.51
CA ALA A 78 -0.24 -9.42 -4.85
C ALA A 78 1.11 -9.01 -5.48
N ALA A 79 1.18 -8.96 -6.82
CA ALA A 79 2.36 -8.46 -7.52
C ALA A 79 2.58 -6.96 -7.24
N TYR A 80 1.50 -6.16 -7.27
CA TYR A 80 1.56 -4.75 -6.91
C TYR A 80 2.05 -4.56 -5.46
N ASN A 81 1.51 -5.31 -4.49
CA ASN A 81 1.97 -5.26 -3.11
C ASN A 81 3.43 -5.72 -2.95
N THR A 82 3.89 -6.66 -3.77
CA THR A 82 5.30 -7.07 -3.77
C THR A 82 6.22 -5.91 -4.14
N MET A 83 5.83 -5.11 -5.14
CA MET A 83 6.53 -3.87 -5.50
C MET A 83 6.47 -2.84 -4.36
N GLN A 84 5.32 -2.70 -3.68
CA GLN A 84 5.20 -1.87 -2.48
C GLN A 84 6.14 -2.31 -1.35
N GLN A 85 6.25 -3.61 -1.10
CA GLN A 85 7.15 -4.19 -0.10
C GLN A 85 8.63 -3.93 -0.40
N ALA A 86 9.02 -3.96 -1.69
CA ALA A 86 10.38 -3.66 -2.09
C ALA A 86 10.81 -2.22 -1.77
N GLN A 87 9.87 -1.28 -1.65
CA GLN A 87 10.12 0.11 -1.26
C GLN A 87 9.74 0.41 0.21
N GLY A 88 9.50 -0.62 1.02
CA GLY A 88 9.28 -0.49 2.46
C GLY A 88 7.83 -0.25 2.90
N PHE A 89 6.86 -0.41 2.00
CA PHE A 89 5.43 -0.36 2.29
C PHE A 89 4.80 -1.75 2.40
N ASP A 90 3.58 -1.86 2.91
CA ASP A 90 2.82 -3.11 2.87
C ASP A 90 1.33 -2.78 2.90
N LEU A 91 0.62 -3.12 1.83
CA LEU A 91 -0.81 -2.84 1.67
C LEU A 91 -1.70 -3.91 2.30
N LEU A 92 -1.15 -5.10 2.58
CA LEU A 92 -1.92 -6.21 3.13
C LEU A 92 -2.63 -5.88 4.46
N PRO A 93 -2.02 -5.13 5.41
CA PRO A 93 -2.69 -4.71 6.64
C PRO A 93 -3.89 -3.78 6.42
N TYR A 94 -3.99 -3.17 5.25
CA TYR A 94 -5.05 -2.23 4.87
C TYR A 94 -6.07 -2.89 3.92
N ALA A 95 -6.06 -4.22 3.78
CA ALA A 95 -6.98 -4.94 2.91
C ALA A 95 -8.44 -4.74 3.35
N GLY A 96 -9.28 -4.29 2.41
CA GLY A 96 -10.69 -3.96 2.65
C GLY A 96 -10.92 -2.51 3.09
N GLU A 97 -9.85 -1.76 3.39
CA GLU A 97 -9.94 -0.38 3.85
C GLU A 97 -10.07 0.60 2.69
N LYS A 98 -10.66 1.76 3.01
CA LYS A 98 -10.74 2.92 2.12
C LYS A 98 -9.55 3.83 2.34
N CYS A 99 -8.86 4.20 1.27
CA CYS A 99 -7.79 5.20 1.31
C CYS A 99 -7.99 6.26 0.22
N THR A 100 -7.32 7.39 0.37
CA THR A 100 -7.33 8.46 -0.64
C THR A 100 -6.15 8.28 -1.57
N GLN A 101 -6.44 8.17 -2.86
CA GLN A 101 -5.43 8.21 -3.91
C GLN A 101 -5.24 9.65 -4.37
N TYR A 102 -4.00 10.12 -4.36
CA TYR A 102 -3.58 11.37 -4.97
C TYR A 102 -2.69 11.07 -6.17
N ARG A 103 -2.95 11.73 -7.31
CA ARG A 103 -2.10 11.62 -8.50
C ARG A 103 -1.47 12.95 -8.83
N TYR A 104 -0.15 13.03 -8.70
CA TYR A 104 0.66 14.21 -8.98
C TYR A 104 1.37 14.08 -10.32
N ARG A 105 1.42 15.14 -11.11
CA ARG A 105 2.19 15.15 -12.36
C ARG A 105 3.65 15.44 -12.05
N ILE A 106 4.55 14.55 -12.48
CA ILE A 106 6.00 14.73 -12.32
C ILE A 106 6.53 15.59 -13.46
N THR A 107 7.37 16.58 -13.15
CA THR A 107 7.89 17.54 -14.13
C THR A 107 9.36 17.33 -14.48
N ASN A 108 10.09 16.53 -13.71
CA ASN A 108 11.53 16.29 -13.88
C ASN A 108 11.89 14.85 -14.26
N TYR A 109 10.92 14.04 -14.73
CA TYR A 109 11.21 12.67 -15.15
C TYR A 109 12.10 12.65 -16.40
N PRO A 110 13.24 11.90 -16.40
CA PRO A 110 14.19 11.92 -17.52
C PRO A 110 13.56 11.52 -18.85
N ASN A 111 13.86 12.27 -19.92
CA ASN A 111 13.43 12.01 -21.30
C ASN A 111 11.91 11.97 -21.54
N THR A 112 11.08 12.12 -20.51
CA THR A 112 9.61 12.08 -20.61
C THR A 112 8.99 12.98 -19.53
N PRO A 113 9.21 14.31 -19.60
CA PRO A 113 8.67 15.23 -18.60
C PRO A 113 7.15 15.35 -18.69
N ASP A 114 6.54 14.99 -19.83
CA ASP A 114 5.11 15.02 -20.04
C ASP A 114 4.53 13.60 -20.00
N GLY A 115 3.55 13.37 -19.11
CA GLY A 115 2.79 12.12 -19.07
C GLY A 115 3.21 11.11 -17.99
N VAL A 116 4.14 11.48 -17.11
CA VAL A 116 4.50 10.70 -15.93
C VAL A 116 3.82 11.25 -14.68
N PHE A 117 3.30 10.34 -13.87
CA PHE A 117 2.54 10.64 -12.67
C PHE A 117 3.08 9.85 -11.48
N ALA A 118 3.13 10.51 -10.31
CA ALA A 118 3.27 9.84 -9.03
C ALA A 118 1.89 9.63 -8.41
N THR A 119 1.58 8.38 -8.09
CA THR A 119 0.41 8.00 -7.32
C THR A 119 0.81 7.86 -5.85
N LEU A 120 0.05 8.44 -4.94
CA LEU A 120 0.20 8.28 -3.49
C LEU A 120 -1.10 7.72 -2.91
N LEU A 121 -1.02 6.64 -2.15
CA LEU A 121 -2.13 6.08 -1.37
C LEU A 121 -2.00 6.56 0.08
N VAL A 122 -2.99 7.29 0.57
CA VAL A 122 -2.99 7.88 1.91
C VAL A 122 -4.12 7.29 2.74
N PHE A 123 -3.77 6.66 3.86
CA PHE A 123 -4.71 6.10 4.83
C PHE A 123 -4.47 6.74 6.19
N GLU A 124 -5.54 7.25 6.83
CA GLU A 124 -5.47 7.95 8.12
C GLU A 124 -4.36 9.02 8.20
N GLY A 125 -4.18 9.78 7.11
CA GLY A 125 -3.18 10.85 7.03
C GLY A 125 -1.74 10.40 6.77
N ASN A 126 -1.50 9.09 6.56
CA ASN A 126 -0.18 8.54 6.27
C ASN A 126 -0.13 7.96 4.86
N ILE A 127 0.97 8.19 4.14
CA ILE A 127 1.28 7.50 2.88
C ILE A 127 1.59 6.04 3.22
N ILE A 128 0.81 5.14 2.63
CA ILE A 128 0.92 3.69 2.82
C ILE A 128 1.42 2.97 1.56
N GLY A 129 1.62 3.70 0.46
CA GLY A 129 2.13 3.17 -0.79
C GLY A 129 1.84 4.07 -1.99
N GLY A 130 2.06 3.52 -3.18
CA GLY A 130 1.97 4.23 -4.45
C GLY A 130 3.16 3.95 -5.36
N ASP A 131 3.16 4.59 -6.52
CA ASP A 131 4.00 4.26 -7.66
C ASP A 131 4.28 5.49 -8.53
N VAL A 132 5.25 5.36 -9.43
CA VAL A 132 5.50 6.32 -10.52
C VAL A 132 5.24 5.61 -11.84
N ALA A 133 4.33 6.17 -12.64
CA ALA A 133 3.86 5.54 -13.88
C ALA A 133 3.67 6.54 -15.03
N SER A 134 3.88 6.05 -16.26
CA SER A 134 3.56 6.77 -17.49
C SER A 134 2.16 6.42 -17.99
N GLY A 135 1.43 7.41 -18.50
CA GLY A 135 0.13 7.23 -19.14
C GLY A 135 0.16 6.78 -20.60
N ALA A 136 1.35 6.49 -21.17
CA ALA A 136 1.50 6.04 -22.56
C ALA A 136 1.07 4.57 -22.77
N GLU A 137 0.83 4.18 -24.02
CA GLU A 137 0.43 2.80 -24.40
C GLU A 137 1.53 1.76 -24.12
N ASP A 138 2.79 2.15 -24.31
CA ASP A 138 4.00 1.43 -23.87
C ASP A 138 4.51 1.96 -22.52
N GLY A 139 3.59 2.49 -21.71
CA GLY A 139 3.86 3.08 -20.41
C GLY A 139 4.50 2.08 -19.44
N PHE A 140 4.93 2.63 -18.31
CA PHE A 140 5.64 1.89 -17.29
C PHE A 140 5.02 2.16 -15.94
N MET A 141 5.42 1.35 -14.96
CA MET A 141 5.20 1.59 -13.54
C MET A 141 6.45 1.14 -12.77
N HIS A 142 6.83 1.88 -11.74
CA HIS A 142 7.88 1.48 -10.79
C HIS A 142 7.62 2.12 -9.42
N GLY A 143 8.39 1.74 -8.40
CA GLY A 143 8.32 2.36 -7.07
C GLY A 143 8.84 3.79 -7.06
N PHE A 144 8.85 4.47 -5.91
CA PHE A 144 9.25 5.87 -5.86
C PHE A 144 10.73 6.10 -6.17
N ALA A 145 11.63 5.16 -5.88
CA ALA A 145 13.04 5.34 -6.25
C ALA A 145 13.22 5.23 -7.77
N ALA A 146 13.98 6.15 -8.38
CA ALA A 146 14.22 6.18 -9.82
C ALA A 146 14.93 4.93 -10.37
N ASP A 147 15.68 4.24 -9.52
CA ASP A 147 16.38 2.97 -9.81
C ASP A 147 15.59 1.73 -9.38
N SER A 148 14.36 1.89 -8.89
CA SER A 148 13.51 0.76 -8.55
C SER A 148 13.17 -0.09 -9.77
N ALA A 149 13.01 -1.40 -9.54
CA ALA A 149 12.64 -2.33 -10.59
C ALA A 149 11.31 -1.92 -11.23
N ARG A 150 11.23 -2.06 -12.57
CA ARG A 150 9.98 -1.88 -13.30
C ARG A 150 8.98 -2.93 -12.83
N TYR A 151 7.77 -2.49 -12.54
CA TYR A 151 6.66 -3.38 -12.28
C TYR A 151 6.26 -4.09 -13.56
N GLU A 152 6.34 -5.41 -13.56
CA GLU A 152 5.84 -6.25 -14.63
C GLU A 152 4.49 -6.82 -14.23
N MET A 153 3.46 -6.55 -15.02
CA MET A 153 2.15 -7.16 -14.83
C MET A 153 2.27 -8.69 -14.95
N PRO A 154 1.72 -9.48 -14.01
CA PRO A 154 1.74 -10.93 -14.11
C PRO A 154 1.05 -11.41 -15.40
N LYS A 155 1.71 -12.31 -16.14
CA LYS A 155 1.29 -12.80 -17.47
C LYS A 155 -0.11 -13.45 -17.49
N SER A 156 -0.64 -13.88 -16.35
CA SER A 156 -1.99 -14.46 -16.24
C SER A 156 -3.09 -13.47 -16.63
N VAL A 157 -2.87 -12.16 -16.46
CA VAL A 157 -3.86 -11.10 -16.67
C VAL A 157 -3.93 -10.65 -18.13
N ILE A 158 -2.83 -10.78 -18.86
CA ILE A 158 -2.73 -10.45 -20.29
C ILE A 158 -3.67 -11.35 -21.14
N LYS A 159 -3.98 -12.57 -20.67
CA LYS A 159 -4.91 -13.47 -21.37
C LYS A 159 -6.39 -13.15 -21.16
N GLU A 160 -6.76 -12.51 -20.04
CA GLU A 160 -8.15 -12.20 -19.72
C GLU A 160 -8.65 -10.94 -20.45
N SER A 161 -7.77 -9.95 -20.68
CA SER A 161 -8.11 -8.71 -21.42
C SER A 161 -8.33 -8.89 -22.93
N ALA A 162 -8.12 -10.09 -23.48
CA ALA A 162 -8.27 -10.36 -24.92
C ALA A 162 -9.60 -11.02 -25.32
N SER A 163 -10.62 -11.01 -24.46
CA SER A 163 -11.96 -11.53 -24.79
C SER A 163 -13.00 -10.40 -24.86
N PRO A 164 -13.78 -10.28 -25.95
CA PRO A 164 -14.72 -9.18 -26.13
C PRO A 164 -15.82 -9.24 -25.06
N ALA A 165 -16.10 -8.08 -24.46
CA ALA A 165 -17.17 -7.92 -23.48
C ALA A 165 -18.49 -8.56 -23.97
N PRO A 166 -19.24 -9.27 -23.10
CA PRO A 166 -20.52 -9.82 -23.49
C PRO A 166 -21.49 -8.67 -23.76
N ASN A 167 -22.01 -8.64 -24.99
CA ASN A 167 -23.18 -7.88 -25.39
C ASN A 167 -24.38 -8.35 -24.55
N THR A 168 -24.73 -7.61 -23.50
CA THR A 168 -25.99 -7.83 -22.78
C THR A 168 -27.11 -7.11 -23.52
N GLY A 169 -27.71 -7.82 -24.47
CA GLY A 169 -29.05 -7.52 -24.95
C GLY A 169 -30.13 -8.02 -23.99
N GLU A 170 -31.29 -7.36 -24.10
CA GLU A 170 -32.65 -7.83 -23.79
C GLU A 170 -33.17 -7.55 -22.35
N SER A 171 -33.96 -6.48 -22.13
CA SER A 171 -35.41 -6.28 -22.41
C SER A 171 -36.32 -6.96 -21.38
N THR A 172 -37.21 -6.19 -20.71
CA THR A 172 -38.59 -6.62 -20.37
C THR A 172 -39.46 -5.38 -20.07
N GLN A 173 -40.73 -5.51 -20.49
CA GLN A 173 -41.77 -4.54 -20.79
C GLN A 173 -42.68 -4.10 -19.60
N ASN A 174 -43.18 -2.86 -19.68
CA ASN A 174 -44.55 -2.33 -19.46
C ASN A 174 -45.27 -2.50 -18.07
N PRO A 175 -46.27 -1.66 -17.69
CA PRO A 175 -47.56 -1.58 -18.41
C PRO A 175 -48.15 -0.17 -18.66
N THR A 176 -48.99 -0.16 -19.69
CA THR A 176 -50.09 0.71 -20.14
C THR A 176 -50.92 1.45 -19.08
N GLU A 177 -51.24 2.73 -19.36
CA GLU A 177 -52.54 3.42 -19.15
C GLU A 177 -52.55 4.66 -20.10
N SER A 178 -53.33 4.69 -21.19
CA SER A 178 -54.77 5.02 -21.32
C SER A 178 -55.08 6.54 -21.33
N GLU A 179 -55.40 7.02 -22.54
CA GLU A 179 -56.37 8.09 -22.93
C GLU A 179 -56.37 9.47 -22.23
N THR A 180 -56.28 10.56 -23.02
CA THR A 180 -57.42 11.43 -23.43
C THR A 180 -56.95 12.84 -23.81
N THR A 181 -57.51 13.34 -24.92
CA THR A 181 -57.57 14.72 -25.47
C THR A 181 -56.61 15.05 -26.60
#